data_AF-A0A4Y8PFA2-F1
#
_entry.id   AF-A0A4Y8PFA2-F1
#
_cell.length_a   1.000
_cell.length_b   1.000
_cell.length_c   1.000
_cell.angle_alpha   90.00
_cell.angle_beta   90.00
_cell.angle_gamma   90.00
#
_symmetry.space_group_name_H-M   'P 1'
#
loop_
_entity.id
_entity.type
_entity.pdbx_description
1 polymer ?
#
loop_
_entity_poly.entity_id
_entity_poly.type
_entity_poly.pdbx_seq_one_letter_code
_entity_poly.pdbx_strand_id
1 'polypeptide(L)'
;MSPDLKIARESNPSAIEEIANNLSIPRNALELYGAFKAKLSWDYLKELFSQPKRGKLILVTATTPTPAGEGKTTTAIGLTDGLNRLGQKAILCLREPSMGPVFGVKGAATGSGLAQLIPREDINLHFTGDFAAIAAAHNLLAALIDNHLYHGNFLGIDPRRISWGRVLDINDRALRSILVGLESKKSFQRFSFFDIVAASELMAILCLSQSYNDLRQRLANISVGKRWDNKKITAEDLEAAGAMSALLVHAFKPNLVQTLEHNPAFVHGGPFGNIAHGCSSVVSLNTALRLGDWVVTEAGFGSDLGGEKFVNIVCRQSGLKPDCAVIVTTLRALKFHGGMDLECLSQKDVDSLEKGFPNLLRHIQIVEETLGIPAVVALNRFLTDSEEEINWLEKMLSSFKHPFAICDHWAQGGSGAVELAKRVMERSQQAQHDFNFTYRDNDSIIEKIEKIAFNIYKAGSISLHSHAQEEINNIEQEGLGQLPLCMAKTQYSFSVDPQLKGAPQGHDLFVRDVRVAAGAKYILVLCGEIYTMPGLPKIPASGSIDIDSDGNILGTI
;
A
#
# COMPACT_ATOMS: atom_id res chain seq x y z
N MET A 1 18.38 -15.52 15.73
CA MET A 1 17.44 -15.83 14.62
C MET A 1 16.03 -15.70 15.16
N SER A 2 15.15 -14.93 14.51
CA SER A 2 13.75 -14.81 14.94
C SER A 2 12.98 -16.11 14.68
N PRO A 3 11.89 -16.41 15.43
CA PRO A 3 11.05 -17.59 15.18
C PRO A 3 10.50 -17.65 13.75
N ASP A 4 10.07 -16.51 13.20
CA ASP A 4 9.56 -16.44 11.82
C ASP A 4 10.62 -16.77 10.77
N LEU A 5 11.85 -16.28 10.96
CA LEU A 5 12.96 -16.57 10.07
C LEU A 5 13.35 -18.05 10.12
N LYS A 6 13.27 -18.65 11.32
CA LYS A 6 13.47 -20.09 11.50
C LYS A 6 12.45 -20.90 10.70
N ILE A 7 11.16 -20.59 10.82
CA ILE A 7 10.08 -21.24 10.05
C ILE A 7 10.33 -21.10 8.54
N ALA A 8 10.67 -19.90 8.07
CA ALA A 8 10.91 -19.66 6.65
C ALA A 8 12.12 -20.46 6.11
N ARG A 9 13.20 -20.59 6.89
CA ARG A 9 14.39 -21.37 6.50
C ARG A 9 14.21 -22.88 6.57
N GLU A 10 13.37 -23.34 7.50
CA GLU A 10 13.01 -24.76 7.61
C GLU A 10 11.99 -25.18 6.53
N SER A 11 11.44 -24.22 5.77
CA SER A 11 10.57 -24.52 4.63
C SER A 11 11.38 -25.05 3.43
N ASN A 12 10.79 -26.00 2.71
CA ASN A 12 11.34 -26.53 1.46
C ASN A 12 10.59 -25.90 0.28
N PRO A 13 11.00 -24.71 -0.22
CA PRO A 13 10.29 -24.04 -1.31
C PRO A 13 10.26 -24.91 -2.58
N SER A 14 9.08 -24.99 -3.22
CA SER A 14 8.95 -25.55 -4.57
C SER A 14 9.69 -24.68 -5.57
N ALA A 15 10.21 -25.30 -6.64
CA ALA A 15 10.74 -24.53 -7.76
C ALA A 15 9.65 -23.60 -8.30
N ILE A 16 9.99 -22.36 -8.64
CA ILE A 16 8.98 -21.38 -9.06
C ILE A 16 8.27 -21.79 -10.36
N GLU A 17 8.93 -22.64 -11.16
CA GLU A 17 8.36 -23.27 -12.34
C GLU A 17 7.17 -24.19 -11.99
N GLU A 18 7.21 -24.88 -10.85
CA GLU A 18 6.07 -25.71 -10.39
C GLU A 18 4.87 -24.83 -10.01
N ILE A 19 5.13 -23.73 -9.28
CA ILE A 19 4.10 -22.75 -8.92
C ILE A 19 3.48 -22.12 -10.18
N ALA A 20 4.30 -21.79 -11.16
CA ALA A 20 3.86 -21.28 -12.45
C ALA A 20 3.02 -22.31 -13.22
N ASN A 21 3.42 -23.59 -13.21
CA ASN A 21 2.68 -24.68 -13.85
C ASN A 21 1.29 -24.88 -13.23
N ASN A 22 1.14 -24.71 -11.90
CA ASN A 22 -0.16 -24.74 -11.21
C ASN A 22 -1.11 -23.63 -11.70
N LEU A 23 -0.55 -22.53 -12.20
CA LEU A 23 -1.28 -21.44 -12.84
C LEU A 23 -1.42 -21.60 -14.36
N SER A 24 -0.89 -22.69 -14.93
CA SER A 24 -0.79 -22.91 -16.39
C SER A 24 0.04 -21.85 -17.11
N ILE A 25 1.02 -21.25 -16.43
CA ILE A 25 1.97 -20.32 -17.02
C ILE A 25 3.10 -21.14 -17.66
N PRO A 26 3.35 -21.01 -18.97
CA PRO A 26 4.37 -21.81 -19.64
C PRO A 26 5.77 -21.32 -19.27
N ARG A 27 6.75 -22.23 -19.33
CA ARG A 27 8.14 -21.94 -18.92
C ARG A 27 8.78 -20.77 -19.67
N ASN A 28 8.50 -20.62 -20.96
CA ASN A 28 9.02 -19.53 -21.78
C ASN A 28 8.45 -18.14 -21.40
N ALA A 29 7.39 -18.10 -20.59
CA ALA A 29 6.86 -16.87 -20.03
C ALA A 29 7.56 -16.44 -18.73
N LEU A 30 8.50 -17.23 -18.20
CA LEU A 30 9.19 -16.97 -16.94
C LEU A 30 10.61 -16.42 -17.14
N GLU A 31 10.85 -15.25 -16.54
CA GLU A 31 12.18 -14.65 -16.34
C GLU A 31 12.66 -14.98 -14.92
N LEU A 32 13.49 -16.03 -14.77
CA LEU A 32 13.87 -16.55 -13.45
C LEU A 32 14.87 -15.64 -12.71
N TYR A 33 14.64 -15.46 -11.41
CA TYR A 33 15.54 -14.81 -10.45
C TYR A 33 15.94 -15.83 -9.38
N GLY A 34 16.89 -16.70 -9.74
CA GLY A 34 17.18 -17.92 -8.99
C GLY A 34 16.05 -18.96 -9.13
N ALA A 35 16.01 -19.94 -8.23
CA ALA A 35 15.09 -21.07 -8.33
C ALA A 35 13.65 -20.78 -7.84
N PHE A 36 13.46 -19.75 -6.99
CA PHE A 36 12.22 -19.57 -6.21
C PHE A 36 11.47 -18.26 -6.50
N LYS A 37 11.90 -17.50 -7.51
CA LYS A 37 11.29 -16.23 -7.92
C LYS A 37 11.34 -16.10 -9.44
N ALA A 38 10.31 -15.51 -10.03
CA ALA A 38 10.30 -15.21 -11.45
C ALA A 38 9.53 -13.93 -11.76
N LYS A 39 9.94 -13.19 -12.78
CA LYS A 39 9.09 -12.20 -13.44
C LYS A 39 8.31 -12.87 -14.58
N LEU A 40 7.11 -12.36 -14.86
CA LEU A 40 6.36 -12.78 -16.05
C LEU A 40 6.73 -11.93 -17.26
N SER A 41 7.03 -12.58 -18.38
CA SER A 41 7.37 -11.91 -19.63
C SER A 41 6.23 -11.01 -20.10
N TRP A 42 6.58 -9.87 -20.70
CA TRP A 42 5.57 -8.93 -21.20
C TRP A 42 4.76 -9.50 -22.37
N ASP A 43 5.36 -10.35 -23.21
CA ASP A 43 4.66 -10.98 -24.33
C ASP A 43 3.51 -11.86 -23.85
N TYR A 44 3.75 -12.66 -22.81
CA TYR A 44 2.71 -13.44 -22.14
C TYR A 44 1.63 -12.54 -21.52
N LEU A 45 2.02 -11.47 -20.82
CA LEU A 45 1.07 -10.56 -20.17
C LEU A 45 0.15 -9.86 -21.18
N LYS A 46 0.68 -9.43 -22.34
CA LYS A 46 -0.13 -8.84 -23.41
C LYS A 46 -1.21 -9.81 -23.90
N GLU A 47 -0.83 -11.07 -24.15
CA GLU A 47 -1.78 -12.09 -24.58
C GLU A 47 -2.81 -12.36 -23.49
N LEU A 48 -2.37 -12.54 -22.24
CA LEU A 48 -3.24 -12.77 -21.09
C LEU A 48 -4.24 -11.62 -20.93
N PHE A 49 -3.81 -10.36 -21.03
CA PHE A 49 -4.68 -9.20 -20.85
C PHE A 49 -5.77 -9.05 -21.92
N SER A 50 -5.63 -9.70 -23.08
CA SER A 50 -6.69 -9.79 -24.08
C SER A 50 -7.85 -10.71 -23.67
N GLN A 51 -7.63 -11.58 -22.68
CA GLN A 51 -8.65 -12.47 -22.14
C GLN A 51 -9.54 -11.75 -21.10
N PRO A 52 -10.80 -12.16 -20.94
CA PRO A 52 -11.67 -11.62 -19.89
C PRO A 52 -11.16 -11.97 -18.49
N LYS A 53 -11.40 -11.07 -17.52
CA LYS A 53 -11.23 -11.35 -16.10
C LYS A 53 -12.20 -12.46 -15.69
N ARG A 54 -11.75 -13.38 -14.82
CA ARG A 54 -12.54 -14.55 -14.38
C ARG A 54 -12.65 -14.63 -12.87
N GLY A 55 -11.60 -14.24 -12.15
CA GLY A 55 -11.55 -14.35 -10.69
C GLY A 55 -12.33 -13.27 -9.95
N LYS A 56 -12.74 -13.60 -8.74
CA LYS A 56 -13.29 -12.68 -7.75
C LYS A 56 -12.17 -11.93 -7.03
N LEU A 57 -12.33 -10.62 -6.83
CA LEU A 57 -11.37 -9.77 -6.15
C LEU A 57 -11.75 -9.55 -4.69
N ILE A 58 -10.86 -9.94 -3.78
CA ILE A 58 -11.04 -9.83 -2.33
C ILE A 58 -10.08 -8.80 -1.77
N LEU A 59 -10.61 -7.74 -1.15
CA LEU A 59 -9.82 -6.69 -0.50
C LEU A 59 -9.67 -6.99 1.00
N VAL A 60 -8.45 -7.22 1.45
CA VAL A 60 -8.11 -7.30 2.88
C VAL A 60 -7.70 -5.92 3.39
N THR A 61 -8.42 -5.43 4.38
CA THR A 61 -8.15 -4.19 5.11
C THR A 61 -8.14 -4.48 6.61
N ALA A 62 -7.93 -3.48 7.45
CA ALA A 62 -7.93 -3.64 8.89
C ALA A 62 -8.68 -2.50 9.59
N THR A 63 -8.85 -2.67 10.90
CA THR A 63 -9.10 -1.55 11.81
C THR A 63 -7.92 -0.58 11.84
N THR A 64 -8.11 0.55 12.52
CA THR A 64 -7.07 1.55 12.71
C THR A 64 -5.84 0.88 13.35
N PRO A 65 -4.65 0.99 12.75
CA PRO A 65 -3.44 0.36 13.28
C PRO A 65 -3.13 0.75 14.72
N THR A 66 -2.68 -0.21 15.50
CA THR A 66 -2.23 -0.06 16.88
C THR A 66 -0.82 -0.63 17.05
N PRO A 67 -0.07 -0.23 18.10
CA PRO A 67 1.21 -0.87 18.42
C PRO A 67 1.11 -2.37 18.73
N ALA A 68 -0.10 -2.90 19.02
CA ALA A 68 -0.33 -4.32 19.28
C ALA A 68 -0.23 -5.18 18.02
N GLY A 69 -0.47 -4.59 16.84
CA GLY A 69 -0.48 -5.26 15.55
C GLY A 69 -1.78 -6.00 15.27
N GLU A 70 -2.31 -5.80 14.05
CA GLU A 70 -3.57 -6.41 13.63
C GLU A 70 -3.36 -7.71 12.84
N GLY A 71 -2.20 -7.88 12.20
CA GLY A 71 -1.89 -9.06 11.37
C GLY A 71 -2.58 -9.07 10.01
N LYS A 72 -2.86 -7.90 9.40
CA LYS A 72 -3.54 -7.82 8.10
C LYS A 72 -2.90 -8.70 7.00
N THR A 73 -1.58 -8.60 6.84
CA THR A 73 -0.86 -9.35 5.80
C THR A 73 -0.83 -10.85 6.10
N THR A 74 -0.77 -11.26 7.36
CA THR A 74 -0.88 -12.69 7.71
C THR A 74 -2.27 -13.21 7.38
N THR A 75 -3.33 -12.43 7.59
CA THR A 75 -4.70 -12.80 7.19
C THR A 75 -4.85 -12.88 5.68
N ALA A 76 -4.23 -12.00 4.90
CA ALA A 76 -4.27 -12.09 3.44
C ALA A 76 -3.60 -13.38 2.92
N ILE A 77 -2.46 -13.75 3.50
CA ILE A 77 -1.76 -15.01 3.19
C ILE A 77 -2.61 -16.20 3.65
N GLY A 78 -3.04 -16.22 4.92
CA GLY A 78 -3.85 -17.28 5.49
C GLY A 78 -5.17 -17.50 4.76
N LEU A 79 -5.87 -16.44 4.36
CA LEU A 79 -7.08 -16.53 3.54
C LEU A 79 -6.80 -17.18 2.18
N THR A 80 -5.69 -16.82 1.54
CA THR A 80 -5.28 -17.43 0.26
C THR A 80 -5.02 -18.93 0.44
N ASP A 81 -4.27 -19.30 1.47
CA ASP A 81 -3.99 -20.70 1.78
C ASP A 81 -5.28 -21.47 2.15
N GLY A 82 -6.16 -20.86 2.94
CA GLY A 82 -7.46 -21.43 3.31
C GLY A 82 -8.39 -21.65 2.11
N LEU A 83 -8.43 -20.72 1.15
CA LEU A 83 -9.18 -20.89 -0.10
C LEU A 83 -8.62 -22.06 -0.94
N ASN A 84 -7.30 -22.16 -1.08
CA ASN A 84 -6.67 -23.25 -1.82
C ASN A 84 -6.90 -24.62 -1.17
N ARG A 85 -6.92 -24.69 0.17
CA ARG A 85 -7.31 -25.91 0.91
C ARG A 85 -8.76 -26.33 0.67
N LEU A 86 -9.64 -25.39 0.34
CA LEU A 86 -11.02 -25.66 -0.09
C LEU A 86 -11.13 -25.99 -1.60
N GLY A 87 -10.01 -26.26 -2.26
CA GLY A 87 -9.95 -26.62 -3.68
C GLY A 87 -10.21 -25.45 -4.63
N GLN A 88 -10.16 -24.21 -4.14
CA GLN A 88 -10.30 -23.02 -4.98
C GLN A 88 -8.94 -22.61 -5.55
N LYS A 89 -8.88 -22.08 -6.78
CA LYS A 89 -7.63 -21.55 -7.34
C LYS A 89 -7.41 -20.11 -6.88
N ALA A 90 -6.87 -19.91 -5.67
CA ALA A 90 -6.65 -18.59 -5.10
C ALA A 90 -5.21 -18.08 -5.28
N ILE A 91 -5.08 -16.81 -5.65
CA ILE A 91 -3.80 -16.13 -5.89
C ILE A 91 -3.72 -14.89 -5.01
N LEU A 92 -2.58 -14.73 -4.35
CA LEU A 92 -2.30 -13.56 -3.50
C LEU A 92 -1.61 -12.44 -4.31
N CYS A 93 -1.94 -11.19 -4.01
CA CYS A 93 -1.26 -10.00 -4.53
C CYS A 93 -0.86 -9.07 -3.38
N LEU A 94 0.44 -8.95 -3.11
CA LEU A 94 0.99 -8.10 -2.06
C LEU A 94 1.93 -7.04 -2.62
N ARG A 95 2.26 -6.10 -1.74
CA ARG A 95 3.25 -5.06 -2.01
C ARG A 95 4.64 -5.56 -1.67
N GLU A 96 5.62 -5.13 -2.45
CA GLU A 96 7.03 -5.21 -2.05
C GLU A 96 7.29 -4.22 -0.91
N PRO A 97 7.92 -4.64 0.19
CA PRO A 97 8.32 -3.74 1.26
C PRO A 97 9.48 -2.83 0.82
N SER A 98 9.44 -1.57 1.25
CA SER A 98 10.64 -0.71 1.23
C SER A 98 11.71 -1.30 2.15
N MET A 99 12.97 -1.24 1.71
CA MET A 99 14.12 -1.76 2.43
C MET A 99 14.49 -0.89 3.63
N GLY A 100 14.31 0.44 3.54
CA GLY A 100 14.68 1.38 4.61
C GLY A 100 14.11 1.02 5.99
N PRO A 101 12.81 0.70 6.12
CA PRO A 101 12.19 0.26 7.38
C PRO A 101 12.75 -1.03 8.00
N VAL A 102 13.32 -1.95 7.20
CA VAL A 102 13.92 -3.22 7.68
C VAL A 102 15.07 -2.94 8.64
N PHE A 103 15.90 -1.94 8.33
CA PHE A 103 17.00 -1.52 9.19
C PHE A 103 16.57 -0.62 10.38
N GLY A 104 15.29 -0.25 10.44
CA GLY A 104 14.72 0.68 11.41
C GLY A 104 13.94 -0.02 12.53
N VAL A 105 12.61 -0.03 12.39
CA VAL A 105 11.64 -0.44 13.43
C VAL A 105 10.67 -1.52 12.92
N LYS A 106 10.56 -1.71 11.60
CA LYS A 106 9.46 -2.47 11.01
C LYS A 106 9.89 -3.89 10.66
N GLY A 107 9.18 -4.90 11.17
CA GLY A 107 9.28 -6.27 10.69
C GLY A 107 8.63 -6.49 9.32
N ALA A 108 8.98 -7.59 8.66
CA ALA A 108 8.67 -7.85 7.25
C ALA A 108 7.20 -7.69 6.85
N ALA A 109 6.98 -7.20 5.62
CA ALA A 109 5.69 -7.21 4.94
C ALA A 109 5.36 -8.55 4.26
N THR A 110 6.02 -9.64 4.68
CA THR A 110 5.90 -10.99 4.10
C THR A 110 5.08 -11.94 4.97
N GLY A 111 4.31 -11.41 5.93
CA GLY A 111 3.60 -12.22 6.92
C GLY A 111 4.47 -12.68 8.10
N SER A 112 3.94 -13.61 8.90
CA SER A 112 4.53 -14.12 10.15
C SER A 112 3.89 -15.48 10.51
N GLY A 113 4.56 -16.28 11.33
CA GLY A 113 4.08 -17.60 11.74
C GLY A 113 4.06 -18.60 10.58
N LEU A 114 3.01 -19.41 10.48
CA LEU A 114 2.79 -20.33 9.36
C LEU A 114 2.12 -19.66 8.14
N ALA A 115 1.80 -18.38 8.21
CA ALA A 115 1.24 -17.59 7.10
C ALA A 115 2.29 -16.57 6.60
N GLN A 116 3.26 -17.07 5.82
CA GLN A 116 4.36 -16.27 5.27
C GLN A 116 4.53 -16.46 3.76
N LEU A 117 5.11 -15.45 3.12
CA LEU A 117 5.72 -15.56 1.79
C LEU A 117 7.17 -16.02 1.88
N ILE A 118 7.59 -16.78 0.88
CA ILE A 118 8.98 -17.22 0.69
C ILE A 118 9.44 -16.99 -0.76
N PRO A 119 10.73 -16.65 -1.00
CA PRO A 119 11.80 -16.47 -0.01
C PRO A 119 11.73 -15.10 0.70
N ARG A 120 11.64 -15.12 2.03
CA ARG A 120 11.41 -13.94 2.87
C ARG A 120 12.55 -12.92 2.82
N GLU A 121 13.78 -13.38 2.92
CA GLU A 121 14.97 -12.52 2.97
C GLU A 121 15.09 -11.68 1.69
N ASP A 122 14.93 -12.33 0.54
CA ASP A 122 14.96 -11.68 -0.76
C ASP A 122 13.89 -10.58 -0.86
N ILE A 123 12.64 -10.89 -0.49
CA ILE A 123 11.51 -9.94 -0.61
C ILE A 123 11.74 -8.69 0.25
N ASN A 124 12.39 -8.81 1.41
CA ASN A 124 12.64 -7.67 2.30
C ASN A 124 13.90 -6.86 1.95
N LEU A 125 14.75 -7.36 1.05
CA LEU A 125 15.98 -6.69 0.63
C LEU A 125 15.87 -6.22 -0.83
N HIS A 126 16.73 -6.72 -1.70
CA HIS A 126 16.78 -6.28 -3.10
C HIS A 126 15.73 -6.95 -3.99
N PHE A 127 15.13 -8.04 -3.55
CA PHE A 127 14.16 -8.84 -4.27
C PHE A 127 14.53 -9.08 -5.74
N THR A 128 13.83 -8.42 -6.67
CA THR A 128 14.10 -8.46 -8.12
C THR A 128 14.66 -7.15 -8.68
N GLY A 129 14.95 -6.17 -7.81
CA GLY A 129 15.55 -4.88 -8.17
C GLY A 129 14.55 -3.78 -8.52
N ASP A 130 13.25 -3.97 -8.26
CA ASP A 130 12.19 -3.06 -8.72
C ASP A 130 12.30 -1.69 -8.05
N PHE A 131 12.51 -1.64 -6.74
CA PHE A 131 12.76 -0.40 -6.00
C PHE A 131 14.03 0.32 -6.46
N ALA A 132 15.10 -0.44 -6.77
CA ALA A 132 16.34 0.14 -7.28
C ALA A 132 16.15 0.78 -8.66
N ALA A 133 15.38 0.14 -9.55
CA ALA A 133 15.03 0.68 -10.86
C ALA A 133 14.21 1.98 -10.73
N ILE A 134 13.25 2.03 -9.79
CA ILE A 134 12.46 3.23 -9.49
C ILE A 134 13.36 4.36 -8.97
N ALA A 135 14.28 4.04 -8.05
CA ALA A 135 15.24 5.02 -7.53
C ALA A 135 16.12 5.60 -8.65
N ALA A 136 16.64 4.74 -9.53
CA ALA A 136 17.44 5.15 -10.67
C ALA A 136 16.65 6.04 -11.63
N ALA A 137 15.42 5.67 -11.99
CA ALA A 137 14.56 6.47 -12.86
C ALA A 137 14.21 7.83 -12.25
N HIS A 138 13.88 7.87 -10.96
CA HIS A 138 13.60 9.10 -10.24
C HIS A 138 14.79 10.05 -10.23
N ASN A 139 15.96 9.52 -9.87
CA ASN A 139 17.18 10.30 -9.73
C ASN A 139 17.75 10.70 -11.09
N LEU A 140 17.47 9.95 -12.16
CA LEU A 140 17.74 10.37 -13.54
C LEU A 140 16.96 11.65 -13.88
N LEU A 141 15.67 11.71 -13.58
CA LEU A 141 14.88 12.93 -13.81
C LEU A 141 15.44 14.12 -13.01
N ALA A 142 15.79 13.90 -11.75
CA ALA A 142 16.43 14.92 -10.92
C ALA A 142 17.76 15.42 -11.52
N ALA A 143 18.58 14.50 -12.04
CA ALA A 143 19.84 14.82 -12.70
C ALA A 143 19.62 15.60 -14.01
N LEU A 144 18.63 15.23 -14.82
CA LEU A 144 18.30 15.92 -16.07
C LEU A 144 17.82 17.36 -15.83
N ILE A 145 17.04 17.60 -14.76
CA ILE A 145 16.64 18.95 -14.35
C ILE A 145 17.87 19.81 -14.06
N ASP A 146 18.77 19.34 -13.19
CA ASP A 146 19.95 20.12 -12.79
C ASP A 146 20.96 20.26 -13.94
N ASN A 147 21.08 19.26 -14.81
CA ASN A 147 21.87 19.32 -16.05
C ASN A 147 21.33 20.39 -17.00
N HIS A 148 20.01 20.45 -17.19
CA HIS A 148 19.37 21.45 -18.02
C HIS A 148 19.60 22.88 -17.50
N LEU A 149 19.53 23.06 -16.17
CA LEU A 149 19.90 24.32 -15.53
C LEU A 149 21.37 24.69 -15.82
N TYR A 150 22.29 23.74 -15.64
CA TYR A 150 23.72 23.95 -15.86
C TYR A 150 24.06 24.37 -17.31
N HIS A 151 23.37 23.77 -18.29
CA HIS A 151 23.62 23.99 -19.72
C HIS A 151 22.87 25.18 -20.34
N GLY A 152 22.28 26.05 -19.53
CA GLY A 152 21.74 27.34 -20.00
C GLY A 152 20.25 27.54 -19.75
N ASN A 153 19.55 26.55 -19.18
CA ASN A 153 18.16 26.66 -18.77
C ASN A 153 17.22 27.20 -19.87
N PHE A 154 17.33 26.66 -21.09
CA PHE A 154 16.56 27.15 -22.24
C PHE A 154 15.03 27.03 -22.08
N LEU A 155 14.58 26.11 -21.22
CA LEU A 155 13.17 25.95 -20.85
C LEU A 155 12.71 27.02 -19.84
N GLY A 156 13.62 27.83 -19.28
CA GLY A 156 13.28 28.90 -18.34
C GLY A 156 12.69 28.38 -17.02
N ILE A 157 13.18 27.26 -16.51
CA ILE A 157 12.81 26.68 -15.21
C ILE A 157 13.18 27.68 -14.11
N ASP A 158 12.27 27.95 -13.17
CA ASP A 158 12.60 28.70 -11.95
C ASP A 158 13.19 27.71 -10.91
N PRO A 159 14.48 27.79 -10.55
CA PRO A 159 15.12 26.84 -9.64
C PRO A 159 14.49 26.78 -8.25
N ARG A 160 13.75 27.83 -7.84
CA ARG A 160 13.07 27.93 -6.55
C ARG A 160 11.72 27.20 -6.55
N ARG A 161 11.19 26.88 -7.73
CA ARG A 161 9.88 26.25 -7.94
C ARG A 161 9.99 24.85 -8.53
N ILE A 162 11.15 24.22 -8.38
CA ILE A 162 11.33 22.80 -8.67
C ILE A 162 10.68 22.02 -7.53
N SER A 163 9.65 21.24 -7.87
CA SER A 163 8.95 20.36 -6.93
C SER A 163 9.56 18.96 -6.88
N TRP A 164 10.42 18.62 -7.84
CA TRP A 164 11.05 17.32 -7.95
C TRP A 164 12.35 17.23 -7.14
N GLY A 165 12.35 16.38 -6.12
CA GLY A 165 13.50 16.09 -5.27
C GLY A 165 14.36 14.93 -5.80
N ARG A 166 14.91 14.16 -4.87
CA ARG A 166 15.62 12.90 -5.10
C ARG A 166 15.05 11.81 -4.21
N VAL A 167 15.46 10.56 -4.41
CA VAL A 167 15.03 9.45 -3.54
C VAL A 167 16.17 8.51 -3.16
N LEU A 168 16.00 7.89 -1.99
CA LEU A 168 16.89 6.86 -1.43
C LEU A 168 16.05 5.86 -0.63
N ASP A 169 16.22 4.56 -0.83
CA ASP A 169 15.43 3.55 -0.09
C ASP A 169 16.05 3.20 1.27
N ILE A 170 16.40 4.22 2.04
CA ILE A 170 17.00 4.14 3.37
C ILE A 170 16.32 5.20 4.25
N ASN A 171 16.12 4.90 5.53
CA ASN A 171 15.57 5.85 6.49
C ASN A 171 16.62 6.89 6.91
N ASP A 172 16.76 7.97 6.13
CA ASP A 172 17.75 9.02 6.41
C ASP A 172 17.13 10.41 6.62
N ARG A 173 16.91 10.76 7.89
CA ARG A 173 16.32 12.05 8.26
C ARG A 173 17.17 13.27 7.90
N ALA A 174 18.49 13.11 7.70
CA ALA A 174 19.39 14.23 7.41
C ALA A 174 19.17 14.78 6.00
N LEU A 175 18.64 13.97 5.09
CA LEU A 175 18.42 14.35 3.69
C LEU A 175 17.04 14.99 3.42
N ARG A 176 16.22 15.20 4.45
CA ARG A 176 14.88 15.83 4.33
C ARG A 176 14.93 17.25 3.75
N SER A 177 16.04 17.97 3.96
CA SER A 177 16.27 19.30 3.38
C SER A 177 17.76 19.49 3.17
N ILE A 178 18.14 19.77 1.93
CA ILE A 178 19.54 19.92 1.51
C ILE A 178 19.70 21.10 0.57
N LEU A 179 20.93 21.60 0.46
CA LEU A 179 21.35 22.57 -0.55
C LEU A 179 22.22 21.84 -1.58
N VAL A 180 21.87 21.92 -2.86
CA VAL A 180 22.60 21.27 -3.97
C VAL A 180 23.25 22.31 -4.89
N GLY A 181 24.15 21.87 -5.77
CA GLY A 181 24.75 22.72 -6.81
C GLY A 181 25.89 23.62 -6.32
N LEU A 182 26.61 23.23 -5.26
CA LEU A 182 27.65 24.05 -4.63
C LEU A 182 28.99 24.11 -5.39
N GLU A 183 29.29 23.14 -6.26
CA GLU A 183 30.64 22.93 -6.80
C GLU A 183 31.05 23.92 -7.91
N SER A 184 30.11 24.56 -8.60
CA SER A 184 30.42 25.36 -9.79
C SER A 184 29.62 26.64 -9.84
N LYS A 185 30.25 27.73 -10.32
CA LYS A 185 29.55 28.98 -10.66
C LYS A 185 28.49 28.82 -11.76
N LYS A 186 28.57 27.74 -12.55
CA LYS A 186 27.56 27.40 -13.56
C LYS A 186 26.38 26.62 -12.97
N SER A 187 26.57 25.97 -11.83
CA SER A 187 25.50 25.23 -11.16
C SER A 187 24.61 26.20 -10.38
N PHE A 188 23.30 25.99 -10.46
CA PHE A 188 22.35 26.76 -9.66
C PHE A 188 22.27 26.18 -8.25
N GLN A 189 22.58 27.01 -7.26
CA GLN A 189 22.35 26.66 -5.86
C GLN A 189 20.85 26.70 -5.57
N ARG A 190 20.30 25.60 -5.07
CA ARG A 190 18.88 25.50 -4.73
C ARG A 190 18.64 24.53 -3.59
N PHE A 191 17.56 24.75 -2.85
CA PHE A 191 17.04 23.76 -1.92
C PHE A 191 16.50 22.54 -2.70
N SER A 192 16.70 21.37 -2.10
CA SER A 192 16.18 20.08 -2.57
C SER A 192 15.92 19.21 -1.34
N PHE A 193 15.38 18.02 -1.57
CA PHE A 193 15.11 17.03 -0.52
C PHE A 193 15.31 15.62 -1.08
N PHE A 194 15.42 14.65 -0.17
CA PHE A 194 15.25 13.24 -0.48
C PHE A 194 13.99 12.68 0.18
N ASP A 195 13.26 11.87 -0.57
CA ASP A 195 12.17 11.03 -0.08
C ASP A 195 12.58 9.55 -0.10
N ILE A 196 11.87 8.71 0.65
CA ILE A 196 12.07 7.26 0.52
C ILE A 196 11.52 6.77 -0.83
N VAL A 197 12.07 5.73 -1.44
CA VAL A 197 11.66 5.33 -2.81
C VAL A 197 10.16 5.01 -2.91
N ALA A 198 9.58 4.39 -1.88
CA ALA A 198 8.14 4.12 -1.81
C ALA A 198 7.24 5.37 -1.76
N ALA A 199 7.82 6.54 -1.45
CA ALA A 199 7.14 7.84 -1.49
C ALA A 199 7.14 8.48 -2.89
N SER A 200 7.95 7.95 -3.82
CA SER A 200 8.06 8.54 -5.15
C SER A 200 6.75 8.45 -5.94
N GLU A 201 6.43 9.52 -6.68
CA GLU A 201 5.38 9.46 -7.69
C GLU A 201 5.60 8.34 -8.72
N LEU A 202 6.86 8.01 -9.07
CA LEU A 202 7.16 6.88 -9.96
C LEU A 202 6.68 5.55 -9.41
N MET A 203 6.73 5.34 -8.09
CA MET A 203 6.20 4.13 -7.46
C MET A 203 4.68 4.05 -7.66
N ALA A 204 3.96 5.16 -7.45
CA ALA A 204 2.52 5.23 -7.70
C ALA A 204 2.18 5.05 -9.19
N ILE A 205 2.96 5.65 -10.09
CA ILE A 205 2.82 5.48 -11.54
C ILE A 205 2.99 4.01 -11.92
N LEU A 206 4.04 3.34 -11.45
CA LEU A 206 4.27 1.91 -11.72
C LEU A 206 3.08 1.06 -11.23
N CYS A 207 2.56 1.38 -10.04
CA CYS A 207 1.44 0.64 -9.46
C CYS A 207 0.11 0.89 -10.17
N LEU A 208 -0.11 2.07 -10.77
CA LEU A 208 -1.38 2.42 -11.44
C LEU A 208 -1.36 2.19 -12.95
N SER A 209 -0.19 1.97 -13.55
CA SER A 209 -0.04 1.77 -14.98
C SER A 209 -0.57 0.41 -15.42
N GLN A 210 -1.18 0.35 -16.61
CA GLN A 210 -1.77 -0.89 -17.16
C GLN A 210 -1.00 -1.46 -18.36
N SER A 211 -0.12 -0.67 -18.97
CA SER A 211 0.73 -1.09 -20.09
C SER A 211 2.00 -0.24 -20.15
N TYR A 212 3.01 -0.65 -20.92
CA TYR A 212 4.19 0.20 -21.15
C TYR A 212 3.84 1.55 -21.78
N ASN A 213 2.83 1.61 -22.65
CA ASN A 213 2.39 2.87 -23.24
C ASN A 213 1.77 3.79 -22.19
N ASP A 214 0.92 3.25 -21.31
CA ASP A 214 0.35 4.00 -20.19
C ASP A 214 1.45 4.43 -19.20
N LEU A 215 2.41 3.55 -18.90
CA LEU A 215 3.58 3.87 -18.09
C LEU A 215 4.35 5.06 -18.66
N ARG A 216 4.79 5.00 -19.92
CA ARG A 216 5.53 6.10 -20.58
C ARG A 216 4.72 7.39 -20.57
N GLN A 217 3.43 7.33 -20.86
CA GLN A 217 2.58 8.53 -20.89
C GLN A 217 2.41 9.16 -19.51
N ARG A 218 2.29 8.34 -18.46
CA ARG A 218 2.23 8.82 -17.08
C ARG A 218 3.55 9.46 -16.64
N LEU A 219 4.68 8.85 -17.02
CA LEU A 219 6.01 9.43 -16.79
C LEU A 219 6.18 10.76 -17.51
N ALA A 220 5.75 10.87 -18.77
CA ALA A 220 5.75 12.10 -19.56
C ALA A 220 5.01 13.25 -18.87
N ASN A 221 3.90 12.93 -18.20
CA ASN A 221 3.03 13.91 -17.54
C ASN A 221 3.50 14.34 -16.14
N ILE A 222 4.60 13.80 -15.61
CA ILE A 222 5.16 14.21 -14.31
C ILE A 222 5.49 15.70 -14.37
N SER A 223 4.97 16.48 -13.43
CA SER A 223 5.32 17.90 -13.27
C SER A 223 6.55 18.04 -12.39
N VAL A 224 7.63 18.62 -12.92
CA VAL A 224 8.89 18.78 -12.18
C VAL A 224 9.04 20.16 -11.52
N GLY A 225 8.22 21.13 -11.91
CA GLY A 225 8.23 22.47 -11.36
C GLY A 225 7.54 23.48 -12.27
N LYS A 226 7.85 24.77 -12.05
CA LYS A 226 7.31 25.89 -12.85
C LYS A 226 8.44 26.71 -13.49
N ARG A 227 8.13 27.32 -14.62
CA ARG A 227 8.95 28.34 -15.29
C ARG A 227 8.81 29.70 -14.61
N TRP A 228 9.65 30.64 -15.01
CA TRP A 228 9.51 32.06 -14.63
C TRP A 228 8.16 32.68 -15.04
N ASP A 229 7.54 32.20 -16.13
CA ASP A 229 6.22 32.63 -16.60
C ASP A 229 5.04 31.85 -15.96
N ASN A 230 5.30 31.12 -14.87
CA ASN A 230 4.36 30.27 -14.13
C ASN A 230 3.87 29.01 -14.86
N LYS A 231 4.26 28.75 -16.11
CA LYS A 231 3.85 27.51 -16.79
C LYS A 231 4.57 26.30 -16.18
N LYS A 232 3.88 25.16 -16.14
CA LYS A 232 4.47 23.89 -15.69
C LYS A 232 5.54 23.41 -16.66
N ILE A 233 6.54 22.73 -16.12
CA ILE A 233 7.50 21.92 -16.88
C ILE A 233 7.27 20.47 -16.52
N THR A 234 7.26 19.63 -17.55
CA THR A 234 7.03 18.20 -17.43
C THR A 234 8.32 17.41 -17.65
N ALA A 235 8.28 16.11 -17.35
CA ALA A 235 9.38 15.22 -17.69
C ALA A 235 9.54 15.01 -19.22
N GLU A 236 8.47 15.16 -20.01
CA GLU A 236 8.57 15.11 -21.48
C GLU A 236 9.29 16.34 -22.03
N ASP A 237 9.10 17.53 -21.45
CA ASP A 237 9.83 18.74 -21.85
C ASP A 237 11.35 18.61 -21.66
N LEU A 238 11.77 17.75 -20.73
CA LEU A 238 13.16 17.38 -20.46
C LEU A 238 13.61 16.11 -21.20
N GLU A 239 12.77 15.60 -22.10
CA GLU A 239 13.00 14.36 -22.88
C GLU A 239 13.30 13.13 -22.00
N ALA A 240 12.82 13.14 -20.74
CA ALA A 240 13.19 12.14 -19.73
C ALA A 240 12.28 10.89 -19.75
N ALA A 241 11.06 11.00 -20.27
CA ALA A 241 10.05 9.94 -20.18
C ALA A 241 10.50 8.62 -20.81
N GLY A 242 11.16 8.67 -21.97
CA GLY A 242 11.67 7.49 -22.65
C GLY A 242 12.79 6.80 -21.86
N ALA A 243 13.75 7.57 -21.34
CA ALA A 243 14.86 7.04 -20.57
C ALA A 243 14.42 6.44 -19.22
N MET A 244 13.49 7.10 -18.52
CA MET A 244 12.86 6.53 -17.32
C MET A 244 12.09 5.24 -17.64
N SER A 245 11.36 5.19 -18.76
CA SER A 245 10.66 3.99 -19.20
C SER A 245 11.62 2.82 -19.45
N ALA A 246 12.78 3.08 -20.05
CA ALA A 246 13.82 2.08 -20.28
C ALA A 246 14.36 1.50 -18.95
N LEU A 247 14.57 2.34 -17.95
CA LEU A 247 15.00 1.89 -16.62
C LEU A 247 13.94 1.03 -15.91
N LEU A 248 12.66 1.27 -16.19
CA LEU A 248 11.54 0.56 -15.56
C LEU A 248 11.03 -0.66 -16.34
N VAL A 249 11.63 -0.99 -17.49
CA VAL A 249 11.10 -2.03 -18.38
C VAL A 249 10.97 -3.39 -17.69
N HIS A 250 11.94 -3.79 -16.87
CA HIS A 250 11.90 -5.04 -16.11
C HIS A 250 11.11 -4.88 -14.81
N ALA A 251 11.25 -3.74 -14.13
CA ALA A 251 10.56 -3.45 -12.88
C ALA A 251 9.03 -3.39 -13.03
N PHE A 252 8.50 -3.15 -14.22
CA PHE A 252 7.05 -3.14 -14.48
C PHE A 252 6.40 -4.53 -14.54
N LYS A 253 7.19 -5.59 -14.67
CA LYS A 253 6.70 -6.97 -14.76
C LYS A 253 6.49 -7.54 -13.35
N PRO A 254 5.33 -8.17 -13.05
CA PRO A 254 5.02 -8.67 -11.72
C PRO A 254 5.92 -9.86 -11.33
N ASN A 255 6.25 -9.93 -10.04
CA ASN A 255 7.11 -10.98 -9.48
C ASN A 255 6.27 -12.10 -8.87
N LEU A 256 6.39 -13.31 -9.41
CA LEU A 256 5.82 -14.53 -8.89
C LEU A 256 6.72 -15.13 -7.81
N VAL A 257 6.12 -15.41 -6.66
CA VAL A 257 6.68 -16.11 -5.50
C VAL A 257 5.61 -17.07 -4.93
N GLN A 258 5.81 -17.59 -3.72
CA GLN A 258 4.90 -18.55 -3.12
C GLN A 258 4.70 -18.31 -1.61
N THR A 259 3.60 -18.84 -1.06
CA THR A 259 3.39 -18.98 0.38
C THR A 259 4.17 -20.18 0.93
N LEU A 260 4.23 -20.32 2.26
CA LEU A 260 4.77 -21.53 2.92
C LEU A 260 4.03 -22.81 2.51
N GLU A 261 2.77 -22.71 2.09
CA GLU A 261 1.98 -23.84 1.57
C GLU A 261 2.06 -23.99 0.05
N HIS A 262 3.04 -23.35 -0.59
CA HIS A 262 3.30 -23.41 -2.04
C HIS A 262 2.14 -22.87 -2.89
N ASN A 263 1.35 -21.94 -2.34
CA ASN A 263 0.31 -21.24 -3.11
C ASN A 263 0.91 -20.02 -3.84
N PRO A 264 0.45 -19.71 -5.07
CA PRO A 264 1.01 -18.63 -5.88
C PRO A 264 0.73 -17.25 -5.29
N ALA A 265 1.76 -16.39 -5.30
CA ALA A 265 1.65 -15.01 -4.88
C ALA A 265 2.41 -14.07 -5.82
N PHE A 266 1.81 -12.93 -6.14
CA PHE A 266 2.50 -11.81 -6.78
C PHE A 266 2.90 -10.75 -5.75
N VAL A 267 4.17 -10.34 -5.77
CA VAL A 267 4.68 -9.23 -4.96
C VAL A 267 5.16 -8.16 -5.93
N HIS A 268 4.41 -7.06 -6.06
CA HIS A 268 4.74 -6.07 -7.08
C HIS A 268 4.23 -4.67 -6.74
N GLY A 269 5.17 -3.71 -6.78
CA GLY A 269 4.93 -2.33 -6.38
C GLY A 269 4.77 -2.20 -4.86
N GLY A 270 5.01 -1.00 -4.33
CA GLY A 270 4.94 -0.75 -2.89
C GLY A 270 4.86 0.72 -2.52
N PRO A 271 3.83 1.46 -2.97
CA PRO A 271 3.68 2.85 -2.62
C PRO A 271 3.30 2.98 -1.14
N PHE A 272 3.76 4.07 -0.53
CA PHE A 272 3.41 4.40 0.85
C PHE A 272 1.91 4.70 1.00
N GLY A 273 1.25 4.10 1.99
CA GLY A 273 -0.21 4.26 2.18
C GLY A 273 -0.65 5.61 2.72
N ASN A 274 0.27 6.46 3.18
CA ASN A 274 -0.03 7.78 3.72
C ASN A 274 -0.03 8.81 2.59
N ILE A 275 1.05 8.86 1.80
CA ILE A 275 1.26 9.86 0.75
C ILE A 275 0.96 9.36 -0.68
N ALA A 276 0.62 8.09 -0.82
CA ALA A 276 0.10 7.49 -2.03
C ALA A 276 -1.03 6.49 -1.67
N HIS A 277 -1.46 5.68 -2.62
CA HIS A 277 -2.62 4.80 -2.47
C HIS A 277 -2.36 3.51 -1.68
N GLY A 278 -1.11 3.15 -1.41
CA GLY A 278 -0.79 2.03 -0.51
C GLY A 278 -1.20 0.63 -0.97
N CYS A 279 -1.27 0.37 -2.28
CA CYS A 279 -1.72 -0.90 -2.85
C CYS A 279 -0.67 -1.52 -3.78
N SER A 280 -0.74 -2.83 -4.02
CA SER A 280 0.06 -3.52 -5.05
C SER A 280 -0.36 -3.06 -6.46
N SER A 281 0.42 -3.43 -7.46
CA SER A 281 0.21 -2.94 -8.83
C SER A 281 -1.09 -3.44 -9.48
N VAL A 282 -1.68 -2.61 -10.33
CA VAL A 282 -2.79 -2.99 -11.20
C VAL A 282 -2.39 -4.10 -12.18
N VAL A 283 -1.13 -4.14 -12.63
CA VAL A 283 -0.61 -5.22 -13.49
C VAL A 283 -0.68 -6.59 -12.79
N SER A 284 -0.23 -6.69 -11.53
CA SER A 284 -0.29 -7.94 -10.76
C SER A 284 -1.73 -8.37 -10.49
N LEU A 285 -2.61 -7.42 -10.13
CA LEU A 285 -4.04 -7.70 -9.93
C LEU A 285 -4.71 -8.20 -11.21
N ASN A 286 -4.48 -7.51 -12.34
CA ASN A 286 -5.03 -7.92 -13.65
C ASN A 286 -4.51 -9.28 -14.11
N THR A 287 -3.27 -9.61 -13.78
CA THR A 287 -2.64 -10.91 -14.04
C THR A 287 -3.33 -11.99 -13.22
N ALA A 288 -3.41 -11.80 -11.90
CA ALA A 288 -4.04 -12.76 -10.99
C ALA A 288 -5.52 -13.01 -11.34
N LEU A 289 -6.29 -11.97 -11.67
CA LEU A 289 -7.73 -12.07 -11.99
C LEU A 289 -8.03 -12.86 -13.25
N ARG A 290 -7.03 -13.14 -14.08
CA ARG A 290 -7.16 -13.95 -15.29
C ARG A 290 -6.61 -15.36 -15.12
N LEU A 291 -5.81 -15.59 -14.08
CA LEU A 291 -5.17 -16.87 -13.79
C LEU A 291 -5.87 -17.66 -12.69
N GLY A 292 -6.48 -16.99 -11.72
CA GLY A 292 -7.14 -17.59 -10.56
C GLY A 292 -8.64 -17.28 -10.49
N ASP A 293 -9.35 -18.09 -9.72
CA ASP A 293 -10.78 -17.93 -9.43
C ASP A 293 -10.99 -16.93 -8.27
N TRP A 294 -9.98 -16.77 -7.41
CA TRP A 294 -10.00 -15.84 -6.29
C TRP A 294 -8.67 -15.08 -6.24
N VAL A 295 -8.75 -13.77 -6.08
CA VAL A 295 -7.59 -12.90 -5.96
C VAL A 295 -7.68 -12.15 -4.66
N VAL A 296 -6.79 -12.47 -3.73
CA VAL A 296 -6.69 -11.78 -2.44
C VAL A 296 -5.64 -10.69 -2.57
N THR A 297 -5.99 -9.46 -2.23
CA THR A 297 -5.04 -8.34 -2.14
C THR A 297 -5.26 -7.59 -0.84
N GLU A 298 -4.32 -6.73 -0.46
CA GLU A 298 -4.50 -5.82 0.66
C GLU A 298 -4.29 -4.36 0.27
N ALA A 299 -4.74 -3.46 1.15
CA ALA A 299 -4.36 -2.05 1.13
C ALA A 299 -3.69 -1.63 2.45
N GLY A 300 -2.71 -0.74 2.38
CA GLY A 300 -1.95 -0.27 3.54
C GLY A 300 -2.81 0.48 4.57
N PHE A 301 -2.47 0.35 5.86
CA PHE A 301 -3.25 0.90 6.99
C PHE A 301 -4.67 0.30 7.13
N GLY A 302 -5.61 1.05 7.69
CA GLY A 302 -7.01 0.66 7.87
C GLY A 302 -7.90 1.04 6.69
N SER A 303 -9.21 0.73 6.77
CA SER A 303 -10.15 1.03 5.66
C SER A 303 -10.39 2.52 5.43
N ASP A 304 -10.08 3.36 6.43
CA ASP A 304 -10.17 4.82 6.38
C ASP A 304 -9.11 5.48 5.47
N LEU A 305 -8.00 4.79 5.24
CA LEU A 305 -6.94 5.21 4.33
C LEU A 305 -6.77 4.22 3.18
N GLY A 306 -6.30 3.00 3.46
CA GLY A 306 -6.00 2.03 2.42
C GLY A 306 -7.23 1.59 1.66
N GLY A 307 -8.29 1.21 2.37
CA GLY A 307 -9.55 0.78 1.75
C GLY A 307 -10.18 1.89 0.89
N GLU A 308 -10.29 3.09 1.45
CA GLU A 308 -10.79 4.28 0.75
C GLU A 308 -9.97 4.57 -0.51
N LYS A 309 -8.64 4.58 -0.44
CA LYS A 309 -7.76 4.84 -1.59
C LYS A 309 -7.77 3.70 -2.61
N PHE A 310 -7.90 2.45 -2.18
CA PHE A 310 -8.07 1.32 -3.09
C PHE A 310 -9.32 1.51 -3.95
N VAL A 311 -10.42 1.98 -3.36
CA VAL A 311 -11.66 2.25 -4.10
C VAL A 311 -11.55 3.53 -4.94
N ASN A 312 -11.28 4.67 -4.31
CA ASN A 312 -11.37 5.97 -4.99
C ASN A 312 -10.21 6.29 -5.93
N ILE A 313 -9.07 5.58 -5.83
CA ILE A 313 -7.92 5.75 -6.73
C ILE A 313 -7.72 4.51 -7.59
N VAL A 314 -7.43 3.35 -6.98
CA VAL A 314 -7.04 2.15 -7.74
C VAL A 314 -8.20 1.61 -8.57
N CYS A 315 -9.35 1.36 -7.95
CA CYS A 315 -10.55 0.86 -8.64
C CYS A 315 -11.07 1.89 -9.64
N ARG A 316 -11.09 3.18 -9.28
CA ARG A 316 -11.50 4.27 -10.18
C ARG A 316 -10.66 4.33 -11.46
N GLN A 317 -9.33 4.23 -11.35
CA GLN A 317 -8.44 4.31 -12.52
C GLN A 317 -8.32 2.99 -13.32
N SER A 318 -8.50 1.84 -12.67
CA SER A 318 -8.34 0.52 -13.31
C SER A 318 -9.65 -0.15 -13.75
N GLY A 319 -10.79 0.37 -13.29
CA GLY A 319 -12.10 -0.26 -13.45
C GLY A 319 -12.28 -1.56 -12.67
N LEU A 320 -11.37 -1.88 -11.72
CA LEU A 320 -11.53 -3.02 -10.81
C LEU A 320 -12.65 -2.75 -9.81
N LYS A 321 -13.30 -3.82 -9.36
CA LYS A 321 -14.33 -3.77 -8.32
C LYS A 321 -14.15 -5.00 -7.42
N PRO A 322 -13.92 -4.82 -6.11
CA PRO A 322 -13.85 -5.95 -5.19
C PRO A 322 -15.23 -6.58 -4.99
N ASP A 323 -15.29 -7.91 -4.99
CA ASP A 323 -16.49 -8.72 -4.77
C ASP A 323 -16.79 -8.91 -3.28
N CYS A 324 -15.75 -8.79 -2.44
CA CYS A 324 -15.88 -8.84 -0.99
C CYS A 324 -14.67 -8.17 -0.33
N ALA A 325 -14.84 -7.71 0.90
CA ALA A 325 -13.76 -7.22 1.75
C ALA A 325 -13.62 -8.06 3.02
N VAL A 326 -12.40 -8.13 3.55
CA VAL A 326 -12.11 -8.68 4.88
C VAL A 326 -11.57 -7.56 5.76
N ILE A 327 -12.20 -7.34 6.91
CA ILE A 327 -11.79 -6.35 7.89
C ILE A 327 -11.10 -7.08 9.05
N VAL A 328 -9.78 -6.97 9.11
CA VAL A 328 -8.96 -7.61 10.13
C VAL A 328 -8.94 -6.81 11.43
N THR A 329 -9.11 -7.48 12.56
CA THR A 329 -8.98 -6.91 13.91
C THR A 329 -8.39 -7.93 14.90
N THR A 330 -8.05 -7.46 16.10
CA THR A 330 -7.62 -8.27 17.24
C THR A 330 -8.29 -7.75 18.50
N LEU A 331 -8.52 -8.62 19.50
CA LEU A 331 -9.07 -8.18 20.79
C LEU A 331 -8.14 -7.17 21.49
N ARG A 332 -6.83 -7.36 21.34
CA ARG A 332 -5.81 -6.43 21.86
C ARG A 332 -5.91 -5.03 21.23
N ALA A 333 -6.09 -4.94 19.90
CA ALA A 333 -6.25 -3.67 19.21
C ALA A 333 -7.54 -2.96 19.64
N LEU A 334 -8.64 -3.70 19.80
CA LEU A 334 -9.90 -3.15 20.31
C LEU A 334 -9.75 -2.65 21.75
N LYS A 335 -9.16 -3.42 22.66
CA LYS A 335 -8.89 -2.95 24.03
C LYS A 335 -8.02 -1.70 24.07
N PHE A 336 -6.99 -1.64 23.22
CA PHE A 336 -6.14 -0.46 23.11
C PHE A 336 -6.94 0.77 22.66
N HIS A 337 -7.85 0.60 21.69
CA HIS A 337 -8.77 1.65 21.27
C HIS A 337 -9.78 2.05 22.35
N GLY A 338 -10.12 1.14 23.26
CA GLY A 338 -10.92 1.41 24.46
C GLY A 338 -10.18 2.13 25.58
N GLY A 339 -8.88 2.41 25.42
CA GLY A 339 -8.06 3.15 26.36
C GLY A 339 -7.09 2.30 27.18
N MET A 340 -7.05 0.98 26.97
CA MET A 340 -6.13 0.10 27.69
C MET A 340 -4.67 0.37 27.28
N ASP A 341 -3.77 0.34 28.26
CA ASP A 341 -2.33 0.52 28.02
C ASP A 341 -1.71 -0.68 27.31
N LEU A 342 -0.66 -0.41 26.52
CA LEU A 342 0.01 -1.41 25.67
C LEU A 342 0.51 -2.62 26.47
N GLU A 343 1.01 -2.39 27.67
CA GLU A 343 1.59 -3.41 28.57
C GLU A 343 0.50 -4.33 29.17
N CYS A 344 -0.74 -3.86 29.23
CA CYS A 344 -1.84 -4.58 29.87
C CYS A 344 -2.72 -5.36 28.88
N LEU A 345 -2.47 -5.27 27.56
CA LEU A 345 -3.37 -5.82 26.54
C LEU A 345 -3.56 -7.35 26.59
N SER A 346 -2.67 -8.10 27.26
CA SER A 346 -2.82 -9.54 27.48
C SER A 346 -3.82 -9.89 28.58
N GLN A 347 -4.24 -8.91 29.39
CA GLN A 347 -5.22 -9.12 30.45
C GLN A 347 -6.63 -9.05 29.86
N LYS A 348 -7.51 -9.93 30.34
CA LYS A 348 -8.92 -9.92 29.97
C LYS A 348 -9.58 -8.61 30.44
N ASP A 349 -10.27 -7.91 29.53
CA ASP A 349 -11.02 -6.68 29.86
C ASP A 349 -12.12 -6.42 28.82
N VAL A 350 -13.35 -6.85 29.15
CA VAL A 350 -14.52 -6.68 28.28
C VAL A 350 -14.98 -5.22 28.22
N ASP A 351 -14.80 -4.43 29.29
CA ASP A 351 -15.19 -3.02 29.32
C ASP A 351 -14.35 -2.21 28.34
N SER A 352 -13.04 -2.48 28.28
CA SER A 352 -12.16 -1.87 27.28
C SER A 352 -12.48 -2.34 25.86
N LEU A 353 -12.88 -3.61 25.66
CA LEU A 353 -13.35 -4.07 24.35
C LEU A 353 -14.62 -3.33 23.91
N GLU A 354 -15.58 -3.15 24.80
CA GLU A 354 -16.82 -2.42 24.52
C GLU A 354 -16.56 -0.98 24.12
N LYS A 355 -15.66 -0.28 24.84
CA LYS A 355 -15.25 1.09 24.51
C LYS A 355 -14.47 1.18 23.19
N GLY A 356 -13.76 0.14 22.79
CA GLY A 356 -12.96 0.08 21.58
C GLY A 356 -13.71 -0.39 20.33
N PHE A 357 -14.77 -1.18 20.50
CA PHE A 357 -15.61 -1.72 19.43
C PHE A 357 -16.13 -0.68 18.41
N PRO A 358 -16.47 0.57 18.80
CA PRO A 358 -16.84 1.62 17.84
C PRO A 358 -15.81 1.84 16.71
N ASN A 359 -14.51 1.57 16.94
CA ASN A 359 -13.50 1.64 15.88
C ASN A 359 -13.80 0.62 14.77
N LEU A 360 -14.00 -0.65 15.13
CA LEU A 360 -14.37 -1.71 14.20
C LEU A 360 -15.70 -1.41 13.51
N LEU A 361 -16.71 -0.98 14.27
CA LEU A 361 -18.02 -0.66 13.72
C LEU A 361 -17.93 0.44 12.65
N ARG A 362 -17.12 1.49 12.87
CA ARG A 362 -16.90 2.52 11.85
C ARG A 362 -16.22 1.96 10.60
N HIS A 363 -15.23 1.08 10.75
CA HIS A 363 -14.58 0.46 9.60
C HIS A 363 -15.54 -0.43 8.79
N ILE A 364 -16.47 -1.13 9.46
CA ILE A 364 -17.58 -1.86 8.82
C ILE A 364 -18.47 -0.89 8.02
N GLN A 365 -18.92 0.21 8.65
CA GLN A 365 -19.75 1.22 7.98
C GLN A 365 -19.07 1.85 6.77
N ILE A 366 -17.76 2.14 6.87
CA ILE A 366 -16.97 2.62 5.73
C ILE A 366 -17.06 1.63 4.57
N VAL A 367 -16.75 0.36 4.83
CA VAL A 367 -16.64 -0.65 3.77
C VAL A 367 -18.00 -1.02 3.17
N GLU A 368 -19.01 -1.29 4.00
CA GLU A 368 -20.32 -1.73 3.52
C GLU A 368 -21.21 -0.57 3.09
N GLU A 369 -21.33 0.49 3.89
CA GLU A 369 -22.28 1.58 3.62
C GLU A 369 -21.71 2.65 2.68
N THR A 370 -20.43 3.02 2.83
CA THR A 370 -19.83 4.09 2.01
C THR A 370 -19.25 3.56 0.71
N LEU A 371 -18.52 2.45 0.76
CA LEU A 371 -17.86 1.87 -0.41
C LEU A 371 -18.74 0.82 -1.12
N GLY A 372 -19.81 0.36 -0.49
CA GLY A 372 -20.75 -0.60 -1.09
C GLY A 372 -20.13 -1.97 -1.34
N ILE A 373 -19.19 -2.39 -0.48
CA ILE A 373 -18.49 -3.68 -0.60
C ILE A 373 -18.94 -4.58 0.54
N PRO A 374 -19.48 -5.78 0.27
CA PRO A 374 -19.88 -6.69 1.33
C PRO A 374 -18.65 -7.20 2.10
N ALA A 375 -18.70 -7.19 3.43
CA ALA A 375 -17.54 -7.44 4.27
C ALA A 375 -17.69 -8.66 5.19
N VAL A 376 -16.55 -9.24 5.58
CA VAL A 376 -16.41 -10.24 6.66
C VAL A 376 -15.38 -9.74 7.67
N VAL A 377 -15.69 -9.82 8.97
CA VAL A 377 -14.69 -9.51 10.01
C VAL A 377 -13.85 -10.75 10.27
N ALA A 378 -12.52 -10.58 10.21
CA ALA A 378 -11.54 -11.59 10.59
C ALA A 378 -10.91 -11.20 11.94
N LEU A 379 -11.13 -12.01 12.97
CA LEU A 379 -10.45 -11.87 14.25
C LEU A 379 -9.20 -12.74 14.25
N ASN A 380 -8.03 -12.12 14.22
CA ASN A 380 -6.77 -12.84 14.40
C ASN A 380 -6.62 -13.20 15.89
N ARG A 381 -6.64 -14.50 16.18
CA ARG A 381 -6.55 -15.04 17.54
C ARG A 381 -5.15 -14.86 18.12
N PHE A 382 -5.07 -14.45 19.38
CA PHE A 382 -3.86 -14.51 20.19
C PHE A 382 -4.02 -15.53 21.32
N LEU A 383 -2.90 -16.08 21.81
CA LEU A 383 -2.88 -17.06 22.91
C LEU A 383 -3.50 -16.51 24.21
N THR A 384 -3.45 -15.20 24.40
CA THR A 384 -3.97 -14.52 25.61
C THR A 384 -5.44 -14.14 25.49
N ASP A 385 -6.06 -14.33 24.34
CA ASP A 385 -7.47 -14.00 24.12
C ASP A 385 -8.35 -14.98 24.88
N SER A 386 -9.26 -14.46 25.72
CA SER A 386 -10.18 -15.30 26.47
C SER A 386 -11.42 -15.65 25.64
N GLU A 387 -11.97 -16.86 25.84
CA GLU A 387 -13.21 -17.29 25.17
C GLU A 387 -14.38 -16.34 25.48
N GLU A 388 -14.39 -15.71 26.67
CA GLU A 388 -15.41 -14.73 27.03
C GLU A 388 -15.35 -13.46 26.16
N GLU A 389 -14.15 -12.92 25.93
CA GLU A 389 -13.96 -11.75 25.06
C GLU A 389 -14.29 -12.07 23.60
N ILE A 390 -13.94 -13.27 23.12
CA ILE A 390 -14.28 -13.75 21.78
C ILE A 390 -15.80 -13.87 21.63
N ASN A 391 -16.46 -14.57 22.57
CA ASN A 391 -17.92 -14.74 22.57
C ASN A 391 -18.65 -13.40 22.66
N TRP A 392 -18.10 -12.44 23.42
CA TRP A 392 -18.64 -11.09 23.47
C TRP A 392 -18.60 -10.41 22.10
N LEU A 393 -17.46 -10.46 21.40
CA LEU A 393 -17.32 -9.86 20.07
C LEU A 393 -18.23 -10.54 19.04
N GLU A 394 -18.31 -11.87 19.05
CA GLU A 394 -19.19 -12.64 18.18
C GLU A 394 -20.66 -12.26 18.39
N LYS A 395 -21.10 -12.15 19.66
CA LYS A 395 -22.46 -11.72 20.01
C LYS A 395 -22.75 -10.29 19.52
N MET A 396 -21.78 -9.38 19.67
CA MET A 396 -21.92 -8.01 19.20
C MET A 396 -22.07 -7.96 17.68
N LEU A 397 -21.16 -8.58 16.92
CA LEU A 397 -21.24 -8.62 15.45
C LEU A 397 -22.51 -9.31 14.95
N SER A 398 -22.94 -10.38 15.62
CA SER A 398 -24.20 -11.07 15.32
C SER A 398 -25.43 -10.18 15.52
N SER A 399 -25.41 -9.28 16.51
CA SER A 399 -26.50 -8.31 16.71
C SER A 399 -26.63 -7.30 15.56
N PHE A 400 -25.53 -7.02 14.86
CA PHE A 400 -25.49 -6.25 13.62
C PHE A 400 -25.65 -7.11 12.36
N LYS A 401 -25.87 -8.43 12.51
CA LYS A 401 -25.94 -9.42 11.40
C LYS A 401 -24.69 -9.43 10.50
N HIS A 402 -23.53 -9.07 11.06
CA HIS A 402 -22.29 -9.03 10.30
C HIS A 402 -21.56 -10.39 10.38
N PRO A 403 -21.11 -10.97 9.25
CA PRO A 403 -20.37 -12.23 9.29
C PRO A 403 -19.00 -12.05 9.96
N PHE A 404 -18.59 -13.08 10.68
CA PHE A 404 -17.42 -13.10 11.55
C PHE A 404 -16.72 -14.46 11.45
N ALA A 405 -15.39 -14.46 11.47
CA ALA A 405 -14.58 -15.66 11.54
C ALA A 405 -13.35 -15.44 12.45
N ILE A 406 -13.11 -16.41 13.34
CA ILE A 406 -11.88 -16.50 14.12
C ILE A 406 -10.81 -17.13 13.23
N CYS A 407 -9.63 -16.53 13.23
CA CYS A 407 -8.52 -16.92 12.37
C CYS A 407 -7.30 -17.29 13.21
N ASP A 408 -6.75 -18.47 12.96
CA ASP A 408 -5.56 -19.01 13.64
C ASP A 408 -4.46 -19.42 12.64
N HIS A 409 -4.43 -18.77 11.47
CA HIS A 409 -3.45 -19.07 10.41
C HIS A 409 -2.02 -18.76 10.79
N TRP A 410 -1.80 -17.86 11.76
CA TRP A 410 -0.45 -17.63 12.29
C TRP A 410 0.12 -18.90 12.93
N ALA A 411 -0.69 -19.68 13.65
CA ALA A 411 -0.27 -20.92 14.31
C ALA A 411 -0.51 -22.18 13.47
N GLN A 412 -1.49 -22.17 12.55
CA GLN A 412 -1.96 -23.37 11.83
C GLN A 412 -1.89 -23.26 10.30
N GLY A 413 -1.35 -22.18 9.73
CA GLY A 413 -1.34 -21.96 8.28
C GLY A 413 -2.75 -21.88 7.70
N GLY A 414 -2.94 -22.35 6.47
CA GLY A 414 -4.22 -22.30 5.77
C GLY A 414 -5.37 -22.98 6.51
N SER A 415 -5.13 -24.04 7.31
CA SER A 415 -6.22 -24.68 8.07
C SER A 415 -6.83 -23.75 9.11
N GLY A 416 -6.04 -22.82 9.65
CA GLY A 416 -6.51 -21.80 10.59
C GLY A 416 -7.35 -20.68 9.97
N ALA A 417 -7.50 -20.65 8.64
CA ALA A 417 -8.29 -19.64 7.91
C ALA A 417 -9.40 -20.25 7.02
N VAL A 418 -9.65 -21.56 7.11
CA VAL A 418 -10.71 -22.24 6.34
C VAL A 418 -12.09 -21.66 6.61
N GLU A 419 -12.41 -21.34 7.87
CA GLU A 419 -13.71 -20.73 8.20
C GLU A 419 -13.86 -19.34 7.59
N LEU A 420 -12.81 -18.51 7.66
CA LEU A 420 -12.79 -17.21 7.00
C LEU A 420 -13.01 -17.37 5.48
N ALA A 421 -12.32 -18.33 4.85
CA ALA A 421 -12.47 -18.61 3.43
C ALA A 421 -13.92 -18.97 3.06
N LYS A 422 -14.59 -19.84 3.83
CA LYS A 422 -16.02 -20.16 3.63
C LYS A 422 -16.91 -18.92 3.73
N ARG A 423 -16.74 -18.11 4.78
CA ARG A 423 -17.52 -16.89 4.97
C ARG A 423 -17.31 -15.88 3.84
N VAL A 424 -16.09 -15.73 3.36
CA VAL A 424 -15.77 -14.88 2.18
C VAL A 424 -16.44 -15.43 0.93
N MET A 425 -16.39 -16.75 0.71
CA MET A 425 -17.06 -17.38 -0.43
C MET A 425 -18.56 -17.13 -0.41
N GLU A 426 -19.21 -17.35 0.73
CA GLU A 426 -20.65 -17.10 0.95
C GLU A 426 -20.99 -15.61 0.78
N ARG A 427 -20.26 -14.72 1.44
CA ARG A 427 -20.51 -13.27 1.42
C ARG A 427 -20.34 -12.68 0.03
N SER A 428 -19.39 -13.18 -0.75
CA SER A 428 -19.18 -12.78 -2.15
C SER A 428 -20.29 -13.24 -3.12
N GLN A 429 -21.17 -14.16 -2.72
CA GLN A 429 -22.33 -14.56 -3.54
C GLN A 429 -23.56 -13.68 -3.28
N GLN A 430 -23.65 -13.07 -2.10
CA GLN A 430 -24.76 -12.20 -1.68
C GLN A 430 -24.59 -10.76 -2.17
N ALA A 431 -23.55 -10.47 -2.95
CA ALA A 431 -23.27 -9.14 -3.46
C ALA A 431 -24.33 -8.70 -4.49
N GLN A 432 -25.40 -8.05 -4.02
CA GLN A 432 -26.07 -7.06 -4.86
C GLN A 432 -25.16 -5.83 -4.88
N HIS A 433 -24.44 -5.68 -6.00
CA HIS A 433 -23.32 -4.76 -6.17
C HIS A 433 -23.77 -3.29 -6.26
N ASP A 434 -23.95 -2.63 -5.11
CA ASP A 434 -23.97 -1.17 -5.06
C ASP A 434 -22.56 -0.62 -4.78
N PHE A 435 -21.55 -1.11 -5.51
CA PHE A 435 -20.18 -0.61 -5.41
C PHE A 435 -20.18 0.91 -5.66
N ASN A 436 -19.70 1.64 -4.66
CA ASN A 436 -19.80 3.09 -4.62
C ASN A 436 -18.43 3.74 -4.44
N PHE A 437 -18.28 4.91 -5.05
CA PHE A 437 -17.22 5.83 -4.72
C PHE A 437 -17.70 6.83 -3.68
N THR A 438 -16.78 7.29 -2.81
CA THR A 438 -17.11 8.26 -1.74
C THR A 438 -17.59 9.61 -2.29
N TYR A 439 -17.18 9.95 -3.51
CA TYR A 439 -17.48 11.20 -4.20
C TYR A 439 -17.54 11.00 -5.73
N ARG A 440 -18.16 11.95 -6.43
CA ARG A 440 -18.25 11.98 -7.90
C ARG A 440 -17.03 12.67 -8.51
N ASP A 441 -16.72 12.37 -9.77
CA ASP A 441 -15.58 12.99 -10.45
C ASP A 441 -15.73 14.51 -10.58
N ASN A 442 -16.95 14.98 -10.83
CA ASN A 442 -17.28 16.40 -11.06
C ASN A 442 -17.53 17.21 -9.78
N ASP A 443 -17.47 16.59 -8.60
CA ASP A 443 -17.50 17.35 -7.35
C ASP A 443 -16.27 18.27 -7.29
N SER A 444 -16.39 19.45 -6.67
CA SER A 444 -15.23 20.33 -6.43
C SER A 444 -14.20 19.64 -5.53
N ILE A 445 -12.95 20.10 -5.53
CA ILE A 445 -11.92 19.50 -4.66
C ILE A 445 -12.34 19.61 -3.19
N ILE A 446 -12.93 20.74 -2.79
CA ILE A 446 -13.42 20.96 -1.42
C ILE A 446 -14.55 19.97 -1.09
N GLU A 447 -15.53 19.82 -1.97
CA GLU A 447 -16.64 18.85 -1.76
C GLU A 447 -16.13 17.41 -1.64
N LYS A 448 -15.11 17.04 -2.42
CA LYS A 448 -14.47 15.72 -2.30
C LYS A 448 -13.79 15.55 -0.94
N ILE A 449 -13.07 16.57 -0.45
CA ILE A 449 -12.46 16.57 0.88
C ILE A 449 -13.53 16.43 1.97
N GLU A 450 -14.62 17.21 1.89
CA GLU A 450 -15.75 17.16 2.82
C GLU A 450 -16.41 15.79 2.86
N LYS A 451 -16.68 15.18 1.69
CA LYS A 451 -17.28 13.84 1.63
C LYS A 451 -16.40 12.79 2.30
N ILE A 452 -15.09 12.85 2.13
CA ILE A 452 -14.19 11.95 2.85
C ILE A 452 -14.19 12.28 4.34
N ALA A 453 -14.04 13.54 4.72
CA ALA A 453 -13.97 13.98 6.11
C ALA A 453 -15.23 13.58 6.90
N PHE A 454 -16.41 13.81 6.34
CA PHE A 454 -17.68 13.59 7.04
C PHE A 454 -18.15 12.14 6.97
N ASN A 455 -17.99 11.46 5.82
CA ASN A 455 -18.50 10.10 5.68
C ASN A 455 -17.52 9.04 6.22
N ILE A 456 -16.22 9.23 6.00
CA ILE A 456 -15.18 8.28 6.42
C ILE A 456 -14.67 8.62 7.82
N TYR A 457 -14.23 9.86 8.05
CA TYR A 457 -13.57 10.23 9.31
C TYR A 457 -14.56 10.63 10.41
N LYS A 458 -15.79 11.01 10.05
CA LYS A 458 -16.79 11.61 10.96
C LYS A 458 -16.26 12.90 11.60
N ALA A 459 -15.49 13.69 10.83
CA ALA A 459 -15.10 15.04 11.18
C ALA A 459 -16.35 15.94 11.31
N GLY A 460 -16.28 16.97 12.14
CA GLY A 460 -17.35 17.97 12.28
C GLY A 460 -17.18 19.17 11.34
N SER A 461 -15.94 19.43 10.93
CA SER A 461 -15.57 20.52 10.04
C SER A 461 -14.31 20.18 9.26
N ILE A 462 -14.09 20.93 8.19
CA ILE A 462 -12.80 21.00 7.50
C ILE A 462 -12.26 22.42 7.63
N SER A 463 -10.95 22.56 7.76
CA SER A 463 -10.28 23.86 7.76
C SER A 463 -9.09 23.82 6.82
N LEU A 464 -8.85 24.92 6.11
CA LEU A 464 -7.85 25.01 5.06
C LEU A 464 -6.83 26.10 5.41
N HIS A 465 -5.55 25.76 5.30
CA HIS A 465 -4.51 26.79 5.26
C HIS A 465 -4.71 27.67 4.01
N SER A 466 -4.40 28.96 4.08
CA SER A 466 -4.59 29.90 2.95
C SER A 466 -3.89 29.43 1.68
N HIS A 467 -2.65 28.94 1.81
CA HIS A 467 -1.90 28.34 0.70
C HIS A 467 -2.61 27.13 0.08
N ALA A 468 -3.21 26.25 0.89
CA ALA A 468 -3.95 25.09 0.38
C ALA A 468 -5.17 25.52 -0.43
N GLN A 469 -5.88 26.56 0.02
CA GLN A 469 -7.01 27.13 -0.71
C GLN A 469 -6.58 27.73 -2.06
N GLU A 470 -5.45 28.44 -2.10
CA GLU A 470 -4.88 28.96 -3.35
C GLU A 470 -4.48 27.84 -4.32
N GLU A 471 -3.82 26.78 -3.83
CA GLU A 471 -3.45 25.64 -4.68
C GLU A 471 -4.67 24.89 -5.19
N ILE A 472 -5.72 24.70 -4.38
CA ILE A 472 -7.00 24.13 -4.84
C ILE A 472 -7.56 24.93 -6.02
N ASN A 473 -7.63 26.26 -5.88
CA ASN A 473 -8.14 27.13 -6.94
C ASN A 473 -7.29 27.02 -8.21
N ASN A 474 -5.96 26.95 -8.07
CA ASN A 474 -5.05 26.78 -9.20
C ASN A 474 -5.28 25.42 -9.91
N ILE A 475 -5.43 24.33 -9.16
CA ILE A 475 -5.65 22.99 -9.70
C ILE A 475 -6.98 22.92 -10.46
N GLU A 476 -8.04 23.56 -9.96
CA GLU A 476 -9.32 23.62 -10.65
C GLU A 476 -9.26 24.47 -11.93
N GLN A 477 -8.59 25.62 -11.90
CA GLN A 477 -8.36 26.47 -13.08
C GLN A 477 -7.55 25.76 -14.18
N GLU A 478 -6.63 24.89 -13.78
CA GLU A 478 -5.83 24.05 -14.69
C GLU A 478 -6.64 22.85 -15.25
N GLY A 479 -7.91 22.69 -14.87
CA GLY A 479 -8.77 21.59 -15.33
C GLY A 479 -8.44 20.23 -14.70
N LEU A 480 -7.71 20.22 -13.58
CA LEU A 480 -7.27 19.01 -12.88
C LEU A 480 -8.16 18.66 -11.67
N GLY A 481 -9.19 19.46 -11.39
CA GLY A 481 -10.11 19.26 -10.27
C GLY A 481 -10.87 17.92 -10.29
N GLN A 482 -11.00 17.28 -11.47
CA GLN A 482 -11.65 15.98 -11.62
C GLN A 482 -10.83 14.80 -11.09
N LEU A 483 -9.53 14.99 -10.81
CA LEU A 483 -8.68 13.93 -10.29
C LEU A 483 -9.17 13.42 -8.92
N PRO A 484 -8.97 12.13 -8.60
CA PRO A 484 -9.26 11.59 -7.28
C PRO A 484 -8.31 12.16 -6.21
N LEU A 485 -8.76 12.14 -4.96
CA LEU A 485 -7.99 12.59 -3.81
C LEU A 485 -7.22 11.44 -3.16
N CYS A 486 -6.01 11.74 -2.70
CA CYS A 486 -5.21 10.91 -1.81
C CYS A 486 -5.03 11.66 -0.49
N MET A 487 -5.85 11.34 0.51
CA MET A 487 -5.75 11.94 1.84
C MET A 487 -4.50 11.42 2.56
N ALA A 488 -3.61 12.32 2.95
CA ALA A 488 -2.46 12.01 3.75
C ALA A 488 -2.71 12.55 5.16
N LYS A 489 -3.07 11.66 6.10
CA LYS A 489 -3.16 11.93 7.54
C LYS A 489 -2.42 10.83 8.33
N THR A 490 -2.38 10.96 9.65
CA THR A 490 -1.95 9.86 10.52
C THR A 490 -2.81 8.62 10.29
N GLN A 491 -2.17 7.45 10.30
CA GLN A 491 -2.86 6.16 10.26
C GLN A 491 -3.43 5.72 11.61
N TYR A 492 -3.05 6.39 12.71
CA TYR A 492 -3.36 5.91 14.07
C TYR A 492 -4.70 6.42 14.63
N SER A 493 -5.43 7.21 13.85
CA SER A 493 -6.71 7.81 14.24
C SER A 493 -7.53 8.14 13.01
N PHE A 494 -8.85 8.18 13.15
CA PHE A 494 -9.73 8.76 12.12
C PHE A 494 -9.49 10.27 11.96
N SER A 495 -9.03 10.96 13.02
CA SER A 495 -8.66 12.37 12.98
C SER A 495 -7.20 12.58 12.52
N VAL A 496 -6.74 13.84 12.58
CA VAL A 496 -5.33 14.20 12.37
C VAL A 496 -4.47 14.03 13.64
N ASP A 497 -5.09 13.81 14.80
CA ASP A 497 -4.40 13.59 16.07
C ASP A 497 -4.24 12.09 16.35
N PRO A 498 -3.00 11.55 16.34
CA PRO A 498 -2.77 10.13 16.59
C PRO A 498 -3.13 9.67 18.01
N GLN A 499 -3.35 10.59 18.96
CA GLN A 499 -3.73 10.25 20.34
C GLN A 499 -5.23 9.97 20.49
N LEU A 500 -6.07 10.43 19.54
CA LEU A 500 -7.51 10.21 19.57
C LEU A 500 -7.87 8.79 19.11
N LYS A 501 -7.92 7.85 20.06
CA LYS A 501 -8.23 6.44 19.84
C LYS A 501 -9.74 6.19 19.64
N GLY A 502 -10.11 4.96 19.29
CA GLY A 502 -11.50 4.55 19.14
C GLY A 502 -12.11 5.09 17.86
N ALA A 503 -13.25 5.77 17.99
CA ALA A 503 -14.01 6.33 16.87
C ALA A 503 -14.34 7.81 17.13
N PRO A 504 -13.35 8.72 17.17
CA PRO A 504 -13.58 10.14 17.48
C PRO A 504 -14.53 10.78 16.46
N GLN A 505 -15.39 11.69 16.89
CA GLN A 505 -16.36 12.40 16.04
C GLN A 505 -16.29 13.90 16.29
N GLY A 506 -16.72 14.70 15.30
CA GLY A 506 -16.84 16.15 15.46
C GLY A 506 -15.50 16.89 15.53
N HIS A 507 -14.38 16.21 15.22
CA HIS A 507 -13.07 16.83 15.15
C HIS A 507 -12.91 17.66 13.86
N ASP A 508 -11.97 18.61 13.88
CA ASP A 508 -11.62 19.39 12.69
C ASP A 508 -10.56 18.66 11.85
N LEU A 509 -10.76 18.61 10.53
CA LEU A 509 -9.77 18.12 9.58
C LEU A 509 -9.02 19.31 8.97
N PHE A 510 -7.86 19.65 9.53
CA PHE A 510 -7.00 20.70 9.00
C PHE A 510 -6.17 20.22 7.81
N VAL A 511 -6.37 20.87 6.66
CA VAL A 511 -5.64 20.66 5.40
C VAL A 511 -4.57 21.74 5.28
N ARG A 512 -3.31 21.30 5.33
CA ARG A 512 -2.14 22.18 5.32
C ARG A 512 -1.71 22.57 3.91
N ASP A 513 -1.75 21.61 2.99
CA ASP A 513 -1.18 21.75 1.64
C ASP A 513 -1.86 20.76 0.68
N VAL A 514 -1.89 21.09 -0.61
CA VAL A 514 -2.48 20.28 -1.67
C VAL A 514 -1.53 20.25 -2.86
N ARG A 515 -1.24 19.06 -3.38
CA ARG A 515 -0.30 18.84 -4.48
C ARG A 515 -0.88 17.93 -5.54
N VAL A 516 -0.46 18.09 -6.78
CA VAL A 516 -0.87 17.19 -7.87
C VAL A 516 0.23 16.20 -8.18
N ALA A 517 -0.08 14.90 -8.09
CA ALA A 517 0.71 13.84 -8.68
C ALA A 517 0.19 13.58 -10.09
N ALA A 518 0.66 14.39 -11.05
CA ALA A 518 0.07 14.49 -12.39
C ALA A 518 0.22 13.21 -13.23
N GLY A 519 1.37 12.52 -13.10
CA GLY A 519 1.60 11.23 -13.73
C GLY A 519 0.81 10.11 -13.06
N ALA A 520 0.72 10.13 -11.72
CA ALA A 520 -0.10 9.17 -10.98
C ALA A 520 -1.62 9.44 -11.10
N LYS A 521 -2.01 10.63 -11.57
CA LYS A 521 -3.38 11.09 -11.78
C LYS A 521 -4.20 11.14 -10.49
N TYR A 522 -3.66 11.77 -9.44
CA TYR A 522 -4.42 12.10 -8.22
C TYR A 522 -3.93 13.40 -7.59
N ILE A 523 -4.74 13.95 -6.68
CA ILE A 523 -4.40 15.12 -5.85
C ILE A 523 -4.06 14.63 -4.44
N LEU A 524 -2.84 14.90 -3.99
CA LEU A 524 -2.38 14.64 -2.64
C LEU A 524 -2.84 15.75 -1.70
N VAL A 525 -3.63 15.39 -0.69
CA VAL A 525 -4.15 16.33 0.32
C VAL A 525 -3.41 16.08 1.63
N LEU A 526 -2.55 17.01 2.04
CA LEU A 526 -1.68 16.86 3.21
C LEU A 526 -2.40 17.40 4.46
N CYS A 527 -2.76 16.48 5.35
CA CYS A 527 -3.34 16.74 6.66
C CYS A 527 -2.31 16.46 7.77
N GLY A 528 -2.07 17.45 8.64
CA GLY A 528 -1.08 17.32 9.72
C GLY A 528 0.37 17.22 9.26
N GLU A 529 1.25 16.72 10.13
CA GLU A 529 2.67 16.52 9.85
C GLU A 529 2.97 15.11 9.31
N ILE A 530 3.19 15.00 8.01
CA ILE A 530 3.60 13.74 7.38
C ILE A 530 4.98 13.89 6.78
N TYR A 531 5.87 12.98 7.20
CA TYR A 531 7.22 12.86 6.68
C TYR A 531 7.28 11.79 5.60
N THR A 532 7.80 12.19 4.44
CA THR A 532 8.05 11.34 3.26
C THR A 532 9.38 10.60 3.33
N MET A 533 10.30 11.06 4.19
CA MET A 533 11.55 10.39 4.54
C MET A 533 11.56 10.02 6.03
N PRO A 534 11.38 8.74 6.39
CA PRO A 534 11.48 8.28 7.77
C PRO A 534 12.90 8.44 8.33
N GLY A 535 13.03 8.45 9.65
CA GLY A 535 14.34 8.42 10.31
C GLY A 535 14.54 7.12 11.07
N LEU A 536 15.80 6.68 11.23
CA LEU A 536 16.13 5.58 12.13
C LEU A 536 15.79 5.90 13.59
N PRO A 537 15.44 4.89 14.40
CA PRO A 537 15.21 5.03 15.84
C PRO A 537 16.53 5.20 16.60
N LYS A 538 16.45 5.41 17.92
CA LYS A 538 17.63 5.49 18.80
C LYS A 538 18.49 4.22 18.76
N ILE A 539 17.85 3.05 18.68
CA ILE A 539 18.50 1.74 18.55
C ILE A 539 17.96 1.11 17.26
N PRO A 540 18.68 1.23 16.13
CA PRO A 540 18.23 0.67 14.86
C PRO A 540 18.37 -0.85 14.83
N ALA A 541 17.48 -1.53 14.11
CA ALA A 541 17.57 -2.98 13.89
C ALA A 541 18.86 -3.37 13.15
N SER A 542 19.49 -2.45 12.40
CA SER A 542 20.76 -2.70 11.72
C SER A 542 21.88 -3.19 12.65
N GLY A 543 21.87 -2.85 13.94
CA GLY A 543 22.88 -3.31 14.90
C GLY A 543 22.81 -4.80 15.25
N SER A 544 21.72 -5.50 14.87
CA SER A 544 21.53 -6.94 15.11
C SER A 544 21.48 -7.77 13.82
N ILE A 545 21.65 -7.13 12.65
CA ILE A 545 21.69 -7.78 11.34
C ILE A 545 23.16 -8.03 10.98
N ASP A 546 23.45 -9.24 10.53
CA ASP A 546 24.80 -9.66 10.12
C ASP A 546 24.72 -10.78 9.07
N ILE A 547 25.84 -11.37 8.66
CA ILE A 547 25.90 -12.58 7.84
C ILE A 547 26.81 -13.63 8.48
N ASP A 548 26.53 -14.91 8.26
CA ASP A 548 27.47 -15.98 8.61
C ASP A 548 28.46 -16.29 7.46
N SER A 549 29.38 -17.24 7.68
CA SER A 549 30.40 -17.64 6.69
C SER A 549 29.84 -18.28 5.43
N ASP A 550 28.60 -18.75 5.47
CA ASP A 550 27.91 -19.39 4.35
C ASP A 550 27.04 -18.39 3.58
N GLY A 551 27.03 -17.12 4.02
CA GLY A 551 26.25 -16.04 3.41
C GLY A 551 24.79 -15.99 3.85
N ASN A 552 24.41 -16.70 4.91
CA ASN A 552 23.05 -16.62 5.45
C ASN A 552 22.90 -15.36 6.31
N ILE A 553 21.76 -14.68 6.18
CA ILE A 553 21.53 -13.43 6.88
C ILE A 553 21.08 -13.66 8.33
N LEU A 554 21.74 -13.02 9.28
CA LEU A 554 21.41 -13.10 10.71
C LEU A 554 20.58 -11.87 11.11
N GLY A 555 19.85 -11.99 12.22
CA GLY A 555 19.01 -10.91 12.76
C GLY A 555 17.52 -11.05 12.40
N THR A 556 16.80 -9.94 12.48
CA THR A 556 15.37 -9.87 12.15
C THR A 556 15.21 -9.12 10.83
N ILE A 557 14.74 -9.83 9.80
CA ILE A 557 14.42 -9.30 8.47
C ILE A 557 12.95 -9.59 8.14
#